data_AF-A0A5S3WFV5-F1
#
_entry.id   AF-A0A5S3WFV5-F1
#
_cell.length_a   1.000
_cell.length_b   1.000
_cell.length_c   1.000
_cell.angle_alpha   90.00
_cell.angle_beta   90.00
_cell.angle_gamma   90.00
#
_symmetry.space_group_name_H-M   'P 1'
#
loop_
_entity.id
_entity.type
_entity.pdbx_description
1 polymer ?
#
loop_
_entity_poly.entity_id
_entity_poly.type
_entity_poly.pdbx_seq_one_letter_code
_entity_poly.pdbx_strand_id
1 'polypeptide(L)' 'QDISAHGFDILCVRELTGGIYFGEKGRSGEGQHEAAFDTQTYARSEIERIARFAFEAARLRHNHVTSVDKA' A
#
# COMPACT_ATOMS: atom_id res chain seq x y z
N GLN A 1 13.70 -14.06 23.92
CA GLN A 1 14.14 -14.67 22.65
C GLN A 1 13.72 -13.75 21.52
N ASP A 2 14.52 -13.65 20.46
CA ASP A 2 14.22 -12.83 19.29
C ASP A 2 13.05 -13.44 18.50
N ILE A 3 12.13 -12.59 18.01
CA ILE A 3 10.97 -13.01 17.21
C ILE A 3 11.37 -13.75 15.92
N SER A 4 12.57 -13.48 15.40
CA SER A 4 13.10 -14.11 14.19
C SER A 4 13.68 -15.50 14.42
N ALA A 5 13.81 -15.94 15.68
CA ALA A 5 14.39 -17.24 16.02
C ALA A 5 13.61 -18.44 15.45
N HIS A 6 12.35 -18.24 15.07
CA HIS A 6 11.48 -19.27 14.46
C HIS A 6 11.47 -19.25 12.92
N GLY A 7 12.29 -18.40 12.30
CA GLY A 7 12.31 -18.19 10.85
C GLY A 7 11.31 -17.13 10.38
N PHE A 8 11.64 -16.47 9.27
CA PHE A 8 10.84 -15.39 8.69
C PHE A 8 10.93 -15.46 7.17
N ASP A 9 9.82 -15.80 6.51
CA ASP A 9 9.72 -15.85 5.05
C ASP A 9 8.41 -15.20 4.59
N ILE A 10 8.48 -13.90 4.30
CA ILE A 10 7.35 -13.08 3.86
C ILE A 10 7.74 -12.34 2.59
N LEU A 11 6.81 -12.27 1.64
CA LEU A 11 6.91 -11.42 0.46
C LEU A 11 5.97 -10.22 0.61
N CYS A 12 6.52 -9.02 0.61
CA CYS A 12 5.72 -7.78 0.55
C CYS A 12 5.46 -7.40 -0.91
N VAL A 13 4.19 -7.41 -1.29
CA VAL A 13 3.71 -6.89 -2.59
C VAL A 13 3.13 -5.51 -2.35
N ARG A 14 3.71 -4.48 -2.96
CA ARG A 14 3.33 -3.08 -2.76
C ARG A 14 2.96 -2.43 -4.09
N GLU A 15 1.84 -1.71 -4.12
CA GLU A 15 1.50 -0.80 -5.21
C GLU A 15 2.45 0.42 -5.14
N LEU A 16 3.14 0.71 -6.25
CA LEU A 16 4.23 1.70 -6.32
C LEU A 16 3.96 2.87 -7.27
N THR A 17 2.82 2.89 -7.95
CA THR A 17 2.54 3.83 -9.05
C THR A 17 1.31 4.71 -8.82
N GLY A 18 0.56 4.50 -7.73
CA GLY A 18 -0.62 5.27 -7.37
C GLY A 18 -0.64 5.67 -5.90
N GLY A 19 -1.81 6.10 -5.44
CA GLY A 19 -2.01 6.49 -4.06
C GLY A 19 -1.37 7.82 -3.65
N ILE A 20 -1.19 8.00 -2.35
CA ILE A 20 -0.90 9.28 -1.68
C ILE A 20 0.39 9.94 -2.17
N TYR A 21 1.33 9.15 -2.69
CA TYR A 21 2.56 9.70 -3.25
C TYR A 21 2.31 10.41 -4.59
N PHE A 22 1.36 9.95 -5.39
CA PHE A 22 1.07 10.43 -6.74
C PHE A 22 -0.26 11.19 -6.86
N GLY A 23 -1.12 11.13 -5.84
CA GLY A 23 -2.37 11.87 -5.79
C GLY A 23 -2.17 13.38 -5.69
N GLU A 24 -3.28 14.10 -5.87
CA GLU A 24 -3.33 15.55 -5.77
C GLU A 24 -2.84 16.02 -4.39
N LYS A 25 -1.98 17.03 -4.39
CA LYS A 25 -1.37 17.61 -3.20
C LYS A 25 -1.36 19.12 -3.30
N GLY A 26 -1.45 19.80 -2.15
CA GLY A 26 -1.49 21.25 -2.14
C GLY A 26 -1.42 21.84 -0.75
N ARG A 27 -1.34 23.17 -0.72
CA ARG A 27 -1.39 23.99 0.50
C ARG A 27 -2.27 25.20 0.26
N SER A 28 -2.91 25.67 1.32
CA SER A 28 -3.77 26.85 1.29
C SER A 28 -3.79 27.56 2.64
N GLY A 29 -4.25 28.81 2.65
CA GLY A 29 -4.26 29.64 3.87
C GLY A 29 -2.90 30.24 4.20
N GLU A 30 -2.85 31.04 5.27
CA GLU A 30 -1.66 31.74 5.74
C GLU A 30 -1.64 31.81 7.28
N GLY A 31 -0.46 31.98 7.87
CA GLY A 31 -0.28 32.14 9.32
C GLY A 31 -0.78 30.92 10.10
N GLN A 32 -1.57 31.14 11.15
CA GLN A 32 -2.14 30.04 11.95
C GLN A 32 -3.23 29.23 11.22
N HIS A 33 -3.63 29.65 10.03
CA HIS A 33 -4.65 28.99 9.22
C HIS A 33 -4.07 28.30 7.97
N GLU A 34 -2.74 28.19 7.86
CA GLU A 34 -2.12 27.39 6.80
C GLU A 34 -2.52 25.91 6.96
N ALA A 35 -2.90 25.29 5.85
CA ALA A 35 -3.24 23.88 5.76
C ALA A 35 -2.52 23.23 4.58
N ALA A 36 -2.23 21.94 4.71
CA ALA A 36 -1.65 21.11 3.66
C ALA A 36 -2.48 19.83 3.50
N PHE A 37 -2.53 19.30 2.28
CA PHE A 37 -3.19 18.03 2.00
C PHE A 37 -2.40 17.18 1.00
N ASP A 38 -2.57 15.88 1.13
CA ASP A 38 -2.18 14.87 0.15
C ASP A 38 -3.38 13.93 -0.03
N THR A 39 -3.72 13.61 -1.28
CA THR A 39 -4.90 12.80 -1.59
C THR A 39 -4.50 11.35 -1.84
N GLN A 40 -5.05 10.43 -1.04
CA GLN A 40 -4.86 8.99 -1.21
C GLN A 40 -5.94 8.44 -2.15
N THR A 41 -5.64 8.32 -3.45
CA THR A 41 -6.58 7.81 -4.46
C THR A 41 -6.06 6.59 -5.20
N TYR A 42 -6.97 5.66 -5.47
CA TYR A 42 -6.73 4.50 -6.32
C TYR A 42 -7.96 4.24 -7.20
N ALA A 43 -7.74 3.96 -8.47
CA ALA A 43 -8.75 3.39 -9.34
C ALA A 43 -8.86 1.88 -9.12
N ARG A 44 -10.05 1.32 -9.36
CA ARG A 44 -10.28 -0.13 -9.28
C ARG A 44 -9.26 -0.93 -10.08
N SER A 45 -8.94 -0.49 -11.29
CA SER A 45 -7.97 -1.17 -12.18
C SER A 45 -6.57 -1.25 -11.59
N GLU A 46 -6.15 -0.25 -10.80
CA GLU A 46 -4.84 -0.25 -10.13
C GLU A 46 -4.80 -1.27 -9.00
N ILE A 47 -5.86 -1.31 -8.18
CA ILE A 47 -6.01 -2.28 -7.09
C ILE A 47 -6.10 -3.70 -7.64
N GLU A 48 -6.88 -3.92 -8.70
CA GLU A 48 -7.01 -5.25 -9.33
C GLU A 48 -5.69 -5.76 -9.89
N ARG A 49 -4.89 -4.89 -10.53
CA ARG A 49 -3.59 -5.27 -11.11
C ARG A 49 -2.63 -5.78 -10.04
N ILE A 50 -2.49 -5.04 -8.93
CA ILE A 50 -1.58 -5.44 -7.85
C ILE A 50 -2.11 -6.66 -7.08
N ALA A 51 -3.42 -6.78 -6.88
CA ALA A 51 -4.02 -7.93 -6.24
C ALA A 51 -3.81 -9.22 -7.06
N ARG A 52 -4.01 -9.19 -8.39
CA ARG A 52 -3.73 -10.35 -9.26
C ARG A 52 -2.28 -10.80 -9.13
N PHE A 53 -1.34 -9.87 -9.17
CA PHE A 53 0.08 -10.18 -8.96
C PHE A 53 0.34 -10.81 -7.58
N ALA A 54 -0.28 -10.31 -6.51
CA ALA A 54 -0.15 -10.89 -5.17
C ALA A 54 -0.69 -12.34 -5.11
N PHE A 55 -1.83 -12.62 -5.74
CA PHE A 55 -2.38 -13.97 -5.82
C PHE A 55 -1.50 -14.91 -6.67
N GLU A 56 -0.97 -14.45 -7.80
CA GLU A 56 -0.04 -15.23 -8.62
C GLU A 56 1.25 -15.56 -7.86
N ALA A 57 1.82 -14.59 -7.16
CA ALA A 57 3.00 -14.81 -6.31
C ALA A 57 2.71 -15.78 -5.16
N ALA A 58 1.53 -15.68 -4.52
CA ALA A 58 1.13 -16.58 -3.44
C ALA A 58 0.95 -18.03 -3.92
N ARG A 59 0.50 -18.24 -5.16
CA ARG A 59 0.38 -19.59 -5.76
C ARG A 59 1.71 -20.32 -5.91
N LEU A 60 2.80 -19.59 -6.08
CA LEU A 60 4.16 -20.13 -6.13
C LEU A 60 4.78 -20.30 -4.73
N ARG A 61 4.07 -19.88 -3.69
CA ARG A 61 4.47 -19.95 -2.28
C ARG A 61 3.47 -20.80 -1.49
N HIS A 62 2.98 -20.31 -0.36
CA HIS A 62 2.12 -21.04 0.56
C HIS A 62 0.61 -20.83 0.30
N ASN A 63 0.22 -20.33 -0.87
CA ASN A 63 -1.18 -20.03 -1.23
C ASN A 63 -1.90 -19.12 -0.21
N HIS A 64 -1.17 -18.20 0.41
CA HIS A 64 -1.71 -17.29 1.43
C HIS A 64 -1.42 -15.84 1.06
N VAL A 65 -2.47 -15.01 1.04
CA VAL A 65 -2.39 -13.56 0.84
C VAL A 65 -3.00 -12.87 2.05
N THR A 66 -2.24 -11.98 2.68
CA THR A 66 -2.76 -11.05 3.69
C THR A 66 -2.92 -9.68 3.04
N SER A 67 -4.16 -9.21 2.88
CA SER A 67 -4.41 -7.82 2.52
C SER A 67 -4.24 -6.94 3.75
N VAL A 68 -3.54 -5.81 3.60
CA VAL A 68 -3.31 -4.85 4.69
C VAL A 68 -3.85 -3.49 4.23
N ASP A 69 -4.85 -2.98 4.95
CA ASP A 69 -5.50 -1.71 4.70
C ASP A 69 -5.93 -1.02 6.01
N LYS A 70 -6.58 0.14 5.87
CA LYS A 70 -7.21 0.87 6.97
C LYS A 70 -8.64 1.24 6.58
N ALA A 71 -9.50 0.23 6.41
CA ALA A 71 -10.93 0.37 6.11
C ALA A 71 -11.76 0.88 7.30
#